data_AF-A0A7X8VET4-F1
#
_entry.id   AF-A0A7X8VET4-F1
#
_cell.length_a   1.000
_cell.length_b   1.000
_cell.length_c   1.000
_cell.angle_alpha   90.00
_cell.angle_beta   90.00
_cell.angle_gamma   90.00
#
_symmetry.space_group_name_H-M   'P 1'
#
loop_
_entity.id
_entity.type
_entity.pdbx_description
1 polymer ?
#
loop_
_entity_poly.entity_id
_entity_poly.type
_entity_poly.pdbx_seq_one_letter_code
_entity_poly.pdbx_strand_id
1 'polypeptide(L)'
;GHYMRELDAGFVTKQTIPFMIKKGIITKEEAEEKFDYIKQIIEISRDRAKTLDELADNIAFFFKDVTEYQEKGVKKHFTKENALKLLTLGADALEKVDDFTHEKTEETFRNITEEMGLKAAEIIHPTRLAITGRTIGPGLFDIIVLLGREKTVERMRKAAEWISTNAQDQALDTR
;
A
#
# COMPACT_ATOMS: atom_id res chain seq x y z
N GLY A 1 -4.17 -13.41 14.59
CA GLY A 1 -4.29 -14.40 15.67
C GLY A 1 -3.95 -15.76 15.09
N HIS A 2 -3.31 -16.66 15.86
CA HIS A 2 -2.74 -17.90 15.32
C HIS A 2 -3.72 -18.69 14.41
N TYR A 3 -5.02 -18.67 14.71
CA TYR A 3 -6.08 -19.38 13.98
C TYR A 3 -6.39 -18.88 12.56
N MET A 4 -6.29 -17.58 12.24
CA MET A 4 -6.68 -17.09 10.89
C MET A 4 -5.74 -17.58 9.76
N ARG A 5 -4.53 -18.00 10.12
CA ARG A 5 -3.50 -18.44 9.15
C ARG A 5 -3.73 -19.85 8.64
N GLU A 6 -4.39 -20.68 9.47
CA GLU A 6 -4.61 -22.10 9.20
C GLU A 6 -5.97 -22.36 8.52
N LEU A 7 -6.85 -21.35 8.51
CA LEU A 7 -8.15 -21.43 7.86
C LEU A 7 -8.02 -21.29 6.35
N ASP A 8 -8.98 -21.89 5.63
CA ASP A 8 -9.13 -21.68 4.19
C ASP A 8 -9.35 -20.19 3.88
N ALA A 9 -8.63 -19.66 2.89
CA ALA A 9 -8.73 -18.26 2.51
C ALA A 9 -10.14 -17.90 2.00
N GLY A 10 -10.82 -18.83 1.31
CA GLY A 10 -12.20 -18.64 0.88
C GLY A 10 -13.16 -18.51 2.07
N PHE A 11 -12.97 -19.33 3.10
CA PHE A 11 -13.70 -19.21 4.35
C PHE A 11 -13.45 -17.85 5.04
N VAL A 12 -12.19 -17.47 5.23
CA VAL A 12 -11.84 -16.17 5.84
C VAL A 12 -12.46 -15.02 5.05
N THR A 13 -12.43 -15.09 3.72
CA THR A 13 -13.06 -14.12 2.82
C THR A 13 -14.54 -13.94 3.09
N LYS A 14 -15.29 -15.04 3.13
CA LYS A 14 -16.73 -15.02 3.46
C LYS A 14 -16.99 -14.40 4.84
N GLN A 15 -16.11 -14.63 5.80
CA GLN A 15 -16.25 -14.07 7.16
C GLN A 15 -15.84 -12.59 7.24
N THR A 16 -14.94 -12.10 6.39
CA THR A 16 -14.50 -10.71 6.37
C THR A 16 -15.49 -9.80 5.64
N ILE A 17 -16.16 -10.28 4.58
CA ILE A 17 -17.11 -9.50 3.77
C ILE A 17 -18.16 -8.73 4.61
N PRO A 18 -18.84 -9.34 5.62
CA PRO A 18 -19.79 -8.60 6.44
C PRO A 18 -19.20 -7.39 7.16
N PHE A 19 -17.94 -7.46 7.61
CA PHE A 19 -17.25 -6.32 8.23
C PHE A 19 -16.92 -5.24 7.20
N MET A 20 -16.53 -5.63 5.98
CA MET A 20 -16.27 -4.71 4.89
C MET A 20 -17.53 -3.93 4.49
N ILE A 21 -18.67 -4.62 4.37
CA ILE A 21 -19.97 -3.99 4.07
C ILE A 21 -20.39 -3.06 5.21
N LYS A 22 -20.31 -3.53 6.46
CA LYS A 22 -20.67 -2.72 7.65
C LYS A 22 -19.86 -1.42 7.74
N LYS A 23 -18.59 -1.44 7.35
CA LYS A 23 -17.69 -0.28 7.32
C LYS A 23 -17.81 0.56 6.04
N GLY A 24 -18.74 0.20 5.14
CA GLY A 24 -18.94 0.88 3.85
C GLY A 24 -17.68 0.84 2.99
N ILE A 25 -16.90 -0.25 3.05
CA ILE A 25 -15.71 -0.47 2.22
C ILE A 25 -16.11 -0.96 0.82
N ILE A 26 -17.09 -1.86 0.76
CA ILE A 26 -17.68 -2.41 -0.45
C ILE A 26 -19.19 -2.54 -0.29
N THR A 27 -19.93 -2.64 -1.40
CA THR A 27 -21.32 -3.07 -1.39
C THR A 27 -21.45 -4.59 -1.38
N LYS A 28 -22.69 -5.11 -1.24
CA LYS A 28 -22.95 -6.54 -1.33
C LYS A 28 -22.70 -7.05 -2.75
N GLU A 29 -23.11 -6.27 -3.75
CA GLU A 29 -22.93 -6.55 -5.17
C GLU A 29 -21.44 -6.65 -5.52
N GLU A 30 -20.63 -5.68 -5.06
CA GLU A 30 -19.18 -5.73 -5.25
C GLU A 30 -18.53 -6.94 -4.57
N ALA A 31 -19.05 -7.39 -3.42
CA ALA A 31 -18.54 -8.56 -2.73
C ALA A 31 -18.76 -9.85 -3.53
N GLU A 32 -19.86 -9.94 -4.27
CA GLU A 32 -20.19 -11.07 -5.14
C GLU A 32 -19.38 -11.02 -6.44
N GLU A 33 -19.30 -9.85 -7.07
CA GLU A 33 -18.57 -9.66 -8.33
C GLU A 33 -17.04 -9.81 -8.18
N LYS A 34 -16.49 -9.33 -7.07
CA LYS A 34 -15.03 -9.26 -6.84
C LYS A 34 -14.54 -10.29 -5.82
N PHE A 35 -15.31 -11.37 -5.58
CA PHE A 35 -14.99 -12.34 -4.53
C PHE A 35 -13.55 -12.89 -4.62
N ASP A 36 -13.11 -13.30 -5.81
CA ASP A 36 -11.78 -13.87 -6.00
C ASP A 36 -10.67 -12.83 -5.79
N TYR A 37 -10.90 -11.58 -6.18
CA TYR A 37 -9.97 -10.48 -5.92
C TYR A 37 -9.87 -10.17 -4.43
N ILE A 38 -11.00 -10.12 -3.71
CA ILE A 38 -11.03 -9.96 -2.25
C ILE A 38 -10.28 -11.12 -1.58
N LYS A 39 -10.44 -12.35 -2.08
CA LYS A 39 -9.73 -13.52 -1.57
C LYS A 39 -8.21 -13.38 -1.71
N GLN A 40 -7.71 -12.95 -2.87
CA GLN A 40 -6.28 -12.70 -3.07
C GLN A 40 -5.73 -11.65 -2.09
N ILE A 41 -6.47 -10.56 -1.87
CA ILE A 41 -6.11 -9.52 -0.89
C ILE A 41 -6.05 -10.11 0.53
N ILE A 42 -7.00 -10.96 0.88
CA ILE A 42 -7.04 -11.61 2.20
C ILE A 42 -5.90 -12.61 2.37
N GLU A 43 -5.53 -13.37 1.33
CA GLU A 43 -4.41 -14.30 1.36
C GLU A 43 -3.11 -13.60 1.76
N ILE A 44 -2.81 -12.44 1.17
CA ILE A 44 -1.59 -11.70 1.51
C ILE A 44 -1.69 -10.97 2.86
N SER A 45 -2.90 -10.62 3.32
CA SER A 45 -3.09 -9.70 4.45
C SER A 45 -3.44 -10.36 5.78
N ARG A 46 -4.04 -11.56 5.77
CA ARG A 46 -4.60 -12.22 6.97
C ARG A 46 -3.59 -12.44 8.10
N ASP A 47 -2.32 -12.61 7.74
CA ASP A 47 -1.21 -12.83 8.69
C ASP A 47 -0.84 -11.58 9.48
N ARG A 48 -1.33 -10.40 9.06
CA ARG A 48 -1.05 -9.11 9.70
C ARG A 48 -2.20 -8.63 10.58
N ALA A 49 -3.28 -9.39 10.70
CA ALA A 49 -4.45 -9.05 11.50
C ALA A 49 -4.66 -9.98 12.71
N LYS A 50 -5.22 -9.44 13.79
CA LYS A 50 -5.65 -10.21 14.98
C LYS A 50 -7.11 -10.61 14.89
N THR A 51 -7.94 -9.79 14.26
CA THR A 51 -9.39 -10.03 14.09
C THR A 51 -9.83 -9.80 12.64
N LEU A 52 -11.02 -10.27 12.29
CA LEU A 52 -11.64 -10.03 10.96
C LEU A 52 -11.99 -8.55 10.76
N ASP A 53 -12.37 -7.85 11.84
CA ASP A 53 -12.65 -6.41 11.81
C ASP A 53 -11.38 -5.61 11.50
N GLU A 54 -10.26 -5.95 12.15
CA GLU A 54 -8.95 -5.35 11.86
C GLU A 54 -8.47 -5.71 10.44
N LEU A 55 -8.73 -6.95 9.98
CA LEU A 55 -8.41 -7.34 8.62
C LEU A 55 -9.17 -6.48 7.60
N ALA A 56 -10.47 -6.23 7.81
CA ALA A 56 -11.26 -5.35 6.96
C ALA A 56 -10.69 -3.92 6.91
N ASP A 57 -10.28 -3.36 8.05
CA ASP A 57 -9.63 -2.04 8.11
C ASP A 57 -8.28 -2.01 7.38
N ASN A 58 -7.50 -3.08 7.54
CA ASN A 58 -6.17 -3.17 6.94
C ASN A 58 -6.22 -3.28 5.42
N ILE A 59 -7.28 -3.85 4.84
CA ILE A 59 -7.42 -4.01 3.39
C ILE A 59 -8.28 -2.92 2.74
N ALA A 60 -8.85 -2.00 3.53
CA ALA A 60 -9.75 -0.95 3.03
C ALA A 60 -9.12 -0.10 1.91
N PHE A 61 -7.80 0.11 1.94
CA PHE A 61 -7.09 0.90 0.94
C PHE A 61 -7.11 0.27 -0.47
N PHE A 62 -7.44 -1.01 -0.62
CA PHE A 62 -7.62 -1.63 -1.94
C PHE A 62 -8.93 -1.19 -2.62
N PHE A 63 -9.90 -0.71 -1.84
CA PHE A 63 -11.24 -0.32 -2.32
C PHE A 63 -11.51 1.17 -2.20
N LYS A 64 -10.74 1.88 -1.35
CA LYS A 64 -10.85 3.31 -1.12
C LYS A 64 -9.57 4.04 -1.48
N ASP A 65 -9.72 5.29 -1.88
CA ASP A 65 -8.59 6.19 -2.09
C ASP A 65 -7.88 6.52 -0.77
N VAL A 66 -6.56 6.70 -0.86
CA VAL A 66 -5.74 7.15 0.26
C VAL A 66 -5.88 8.67 0.35
N THR A 67 -6.59 9.13 1.37
CA THR A 67 -6.82 10.56 1.61
C THR A 67 -5.92 11.13 2.71
N GLU A 68 -5.29 10.25 3.50
CA GLU A 68 -4.46 10.62 4.65
C GLU A 68 -3.30 9.64 4.82
N TYR A 69 -2.25 10.12 5.48
CA TYR A 69 -1.03 9.35 5.77
C TYR A 69 -0.81 9.29 7.28
N GLN A 70 -0.48 8.11 7.80
CA GLN A 70 -0.12 7.95 9.21
C GLN A 70 1.02 8.92 9.60
N GLU A 71 0.77 9.73 10.62
CA GLU A 71 1.68 10.80 11.08
C GLU A 71 3.10 10.29 11.36
N LYS A 72 3.24 9.13 12.01
CA LYS A 72 4.53 8.48 12.25
C LYS A 72 5.29 8.16 10.95
N GLY A 73 4.55 7.75 9.93
CA GLY A 73 5.09 7.50 8.59
C GLY A 73 5.53 8.79 7.93
N VAL A 74 4.72 9.84 8.01
CA VAL A 74 5.04 11.16 7.45
C VAL A 74 6.35 11.67 8.04
N LYS A 75 6.43 11.75 9.39
CA LYS A 75 7.62 12.22 10.12
C LYS A 75 8.89 11.43 9.86
N LYS A 76 8.78 10.15 9.51
CA LYS A 76 9.94 9.26 9.30
C LYS A 76 10.36 9.13 7.84
N HIS A 77 9.41 9.24 6.91
CA HIS A 77 9.61 8.87 5.51
C HIS A 77 9.32 10.00 4.54
N PHE A 78 8.30 10.83 4.76
CA PHE A 78 7.92 11.92 3.84
C PHE A 78 8.67 13.23 4.11
N THR A 79 9.18 13.44 5.32
CA THR A 79 10.01 14.60 5.68
C THR A 79 11.46 14.48 5.23
N LYS A 80 11.89 13.33 4.71
CA LYS A 80 13.24 13.15 4.17
C LYS A 80 13.40 13.95 2.88
N GLU A 81 14.54 14.59 2.70
CA GLU A 81 14.83 15.42 1.52
C GLU A 81 14.68 14.67 0.19
N ASN A 82 14.99 13.37 0.17
CA ASN A 82 14.89 12.52 -1.02
C ASN A 82 13.50 11.88 -1.23
N ALA A 83 12.53 12.05 -0.31
CA ALA A 83 11.26 11.34 -0.35
C ALA A 83 10.46 11.66 -1.62
N LEU A 84 10.32 12.94 -1.95
CA LEU A 84 9.65 13.41 -3.17
C LEU A 84 10.31 12.79 -4.40
N LYS A 85 11.64 12.91 -4.51
CA LYS A 85 12.42 12.38 -5.63
C LYS A 85 12.24 10.87 -5.80
N LEU A 86 12.28 10.11 -4.70
CA LEU A 86 12.13 8.66 -4.73
C LEU A 86 10.74 8.22 -5.17
N LEU A 87 9.69 8.91 -4.71
CA LEU A 87 8.32 8.62 -5.14
C LEU A 87 8.11 8.95 -6.61
N THR A 88 8.62 10.08 -7.09
CA THR A 88 8.53 10.45 -8.52
C THR A 88 9.27 9.43 -9.39
N LEU A 89 10.53 9.10 -9.06
CA LEU A 89 11.32 8.12 -9.83
C LEU A 89 10.69 6.72 -9.81
N GLY A 90 10.20 6.28 -8.64
CA GLY A 90 9.53 5.00 -8.53
C GLY A 90 8.24 4.94 -9.35
N ALA A 91 7.46 6.02 -9.38
CA ALA A 91 6.25 6.11 -10.19
C ALA A 91 6.58 6.04 -11.70
N ASP A 92 7.54 6.83 -12.15
CA ASP A 92 7.96 6.89 -13.56
C ASP A 92 8.58 5.57 -14.05
N ALA A 93 9.26 4.85 -13.15
CA ALA A 93 9.82 3.54 -13.46
C ALA A 93 8.71 2.47 -13.55
N LEU A 94 7.78 2.43 -12.58
CA LEU A 94 6.66 1.47 -12.59
C LEU A 94 5.71 1.68 -13.77
N GLU A 95 5.53 2.92 -14.23
CA GLU A 95 4.72 3.23 -15.42
C GLU A 95 5.26 2.51 -16.68
N LYS A 96 6.57 2.28 -16.74
CA LYS A 96 7.29 1.66 -17.87
C LYS A 96 7.52 0.15 -17.73
N VAL A 97 7.09 -0.47 -16.64
CA VAL A 97 7.23 -1.92 -16.45
C VAL A 97 6.20 -2.63 -17.30
N ASP A 98 6.61 -3.33 -18.37
CA ASP A 98 5.70 -4.05 -19.27
C ASP A 98 4.92 -5.16 -18.54
N ASP A 99 5.64 -6.08 -17.91
CA ASP A 99 5.07 -7.18 -17.13
C ASP A 99 4.94 -6.80 -15.65
N PHE A 100 3.75 -6.40 -15.23
CA PHE A 100 3.48 -5.88 -13.88
C PHE A 100 3.39 -6.97 -12.80
N THR A 101 4.45 -7.76 -12.68
CA THR A 101 4.58 -8.90 -11.77
C THR A 101 5.36 -8.52 -10.50
N HIS A 102 5.30 -9.37 -9.48
CA HIS A 102 6.06 -9.15 -8.24
C HIS A 102 7.56 -9.00 -8.52
N GLU A 103 8.15 -9.93 -9.26
CA GLU A 103 9.59 -9.96 -9.55
C GLU A 103 10.04 -8.70 -10.31
N LYS A 104 9.28 -8.28 -11.32
CA LYS A 104 9.63 -7.12 -12.15
C LYS A 104 9.46 -5.80 -11.42
N THR A 105 8.42 -5.66 -10.61
CA THR A 105 8.22 -4.47 -9.79
C THR A 105 9.26 -4.36 -8.67
N GLU A 106 9.66 -5.48 -8.07
CA GLU A 106 10.76 -5.54 -7.09
C GLU A 106 12.12 -5.22 -7.72
N GLU A 107 12.44 -5.83 -8.86
CA GLU A 107 13.65 -5.55 -9.64
C GLU A 107 13.77 -4.07 -9.99
N THR A 108 12.66 -3.46 -10.43
CA THR A 108 12.61 -2.03 -10.75
C THR A 108 13.02 -1.17 -9.56
N PHE A 109 12.50 -1.46 -8.36
CA PHE A 109 12.84 -0.70 -7.16
C PHE A 109 14.27 -0.94 -6.69
N ARG A 110 14.75 -2.17 -6.80
CA ARG A 110 16.13 -2.53 -6.48
C ARG A 110 17.11 -1.74 -7.36
N ASN A 111 16.89 -1.72 -8.67
CA ASN A 111 17.74 -1.01 -9.63
C ASN A 111 17.84 0.50 -9.30
N ILE A 112 16.70 1.15 -9.01
CA ILE A 112 16.68 2.56 -8.58
C ILE A 112 17.58 2.78 -7.35
N THR A 113 17.44 1.92 -6.33
CA THR A 113 18.24 2.08 -5.11
C THR A 113 19.72 1.77 -5.32
N GLU A 114 20.07 0.80 -6.17
CA GLU A 114 21.45 0.48 -6.51
C GLU A 114 22.13 1.64 -7.26
N GLU A 115 21.47 2.20 -8.27
CA GLU A 115 21.96 3.37 -9.03
C GLU A 115 22.18 4.61 -8.15
N MET A 116 21.35 4.77 -7.12
CA MET A 116 21.43 5.89 -6.18
C MET A 116 22.34 5.62 -4.97
N GLY A 117 22.90 4.41 -4.83
CA GLY A 117 23.68 4.01 -3.65
C GLY A 117 22.86 3.98 -2.36
N LEU A 118 21.56 3.72 -2.45
CA LEU A 118 20.60 3.68 -1.34
C LEU A 118 20.25 2.25 -0.95
N LYS A 119 19.72 2.09 0.27
CA LYS A 119 19.13 0.82 0.71
C LYS A 119 17.70 0.70 0.16
N ALA A 120 17.27 -0.51 -0.18
CA ALA A 120 15.90 -0.80 -0.65
C ALA A 120 14.81 -0.20 0.28
N ALA A 121 15.04 -0.23 1.60
CA ALA A 121 14.11 0.33 2.60
C ALA A 121 13.83 1.83 2.40
N GLU A 122 14.75 2.60 1.80
CA GLU A 122 14.61 4.03 1.56
C GLU A 122 13.49 4.36 0.55
N ILE A 123 13.23 3.50 -0.45
CA ILE A 123 12.11 3.67 -1.39
C ILE A 123 10.87 2.85 -0.98
N ILE A 124 11.08 1.68 -0.36
CA ILE A 124 9.98 0.78 0.05
C ILE A 124 9.07 1.45 1.08
N HIS A 125 9.62 2.09 2.11
CA HIS A 125 8.81 2.69 3.16
C HIS A 125 7.97 3.89 2.71
N PRO A 126 8.51 4.90 2.00
CA PRO A 126 7.69 5.99 1.48
C PRO A 126 6.68 5.49 0.45
N THR A 127 7.04 4.53 -0.41
CA THR A 127 6.07 3.96 -1.37
C THR A 127 4.91 3.27 -0.66
N ARG A 128 5.17 2.48 0.38
CA ARG A 128 4.11 1.86 1.19
C ARG A 128 3.18 2.92 1.76
N LEU A 129 3.74 3.98 2.34
CA LEU A 129 2.95 5.05 2.92
C LEU A 129 2.09 5.74 1.84
N ALA A 130 2.69 6.02 0.68
CA ALA A 130 2.00 6.64 -0.45
C ALA A 130 0.79 5.83 -0.92
N ILE A 131 0.96 4.51 -1.10
CA ILE A 131 -0.09 3.68 -1.73
C ILE A 131 -1.10 3.10 -0.75
N THR A 132 -0.80 3.10 0.56
CA THR A 132 -1.69 2.51 1.59
C THR A 132 -2.15 3.47 2.67
N GLY A 133 -1.52 4.64 2.80
CA GLY A 133 -1.70 5.54 3.96
C GLY A 133 -1.05 5.03 5.25
N ARG A 134 -0.44 3.83 5.24
CA ARG A 134 -0.01 3.10 6.44
C ARG A 134 1.49 2.78 6.42
N THR A 135 2.05 2.58 7.60
CA THR A 135 3.48 2.24 7.78
C THR A 135 3.77 0.75 7.83
N ILE A 136 2.74 -0.08 8.04
CA ILE A 136 2.84 -1.53 8.22
C ILE A 136 1.79 -2.19 7.32
N GLY A 137 2.11 -3.35 6.77
CA GLY A 137 1.19 -4.15 5.98
C GLY A 137 1.84 -5.44 5.47
N PRO A 138 1.19 -6.13 4.53
CA PRO A 138 1.75 -7.29 3.83
C PRO A 138 2.90 -6.87 2.89
N GLY A 139 3.50 -7.81 2.13
CA GLY A 139 4.58 -7.51 1.19
C GLY A 139 4.25 -6.31 0.29
N LEU A 140 5.20 -5.40 0.09
CA LEU A 140 4.91 -4.18 -0.68
C LEU A 140 4.59 -4.52 -2.13
N PHE A 141 5.36 -5.44 -2.73
CA PHE A 141 5.20 -5.78 -4.13
C PHE A 141 3.92 -6.60 -4.38
N ASP A 142 3.47 -7.42 -3.42
CA ASP A 142 2.14 -8.03 -3.46
C ASP A 142 1.03 -6.97 -3.52
N ILE A 143 1.15 -5.91 -2.71
CA ILE A 143 0.20 -4.79 -2.73
C ILE A 143 0.25 -4.07 -4.08
N ILE A 144 1.44 -3.79 -4.60
CA ILE A 144 1.62 -3.11 -5.89
C ILE A 144 0.94 -3.90 -7.01
N VAL A 145 1.18 -5.22 -7.08
CA VAL A 145 0.59 -6.09 -8.10
C VAL A 145 -0.93 -6.13 -7.99
N LEU A 146 -1.48 -6.28 -6.78
CA LEU A 146 -2.93 -6.32 -6.59
C LEU A 146 -3.62 -4.97 -6.81
N LEU A 147 -2.99 -3.85 -6.45
CA LEU A 147 -3.49 -2.51 -6.78
C LEU A 147 -3.43 -2.23 -8.29
N GLY A 148 -2.47 -2.84 -8.97
CA GLY A 148 -2.19 -2.60 -10.38
C GLY A 148 -1.35 -1.34 -10.62
N ARG A 149 -0.87 -1.21 -11.86
CA ARG A 149 0.05 -0.14 -12.29
C ARG A 149 -0.55 1.24 -12.14
N GLU A 150 -1.70 1.46 -12.76
CA GLU A 150 -2.35 2.78 -12.82
C GLU A 150 -2.59 3.35 -11.42
N LYS A 151 -3.19 2.54 -10.53
CA LYS A 151 -3.51 2.99 -9.17
C LYS A 151 -2.26 3.22 -8.33
N THR A 152 -1.26 2.37 -8.48
CA THR A 152 0.03 2.50 -7.78
C THR A 152 0.72 3.81 -8.18
N VAL A 153 0.87 4.05 -9.49
CA VAL A 153 1.51 5.26 -10.05
C VAL A 153 0.73 6.52 -9.65
N GLU A 154 -0.59 6.50 -9.79
CA GLU A 154 -1.47 7.60 -9.38
C GLU A 154 -1.23 7.99 -7.91
N ARG A 155 -1.25 7.01 -7.00
CA ARG A 155 -1.07 7.26 -5.55
C ARG A 155 0.34 7.74 -5.22
N MET A 156 1.37 7.21 -5.87
CA MET A 156 2.74 7.68 -5.68
C MET A 156 2.92 9.14 -6.14
N ARG A 157 2.32 9.52 -7.27
CA ARG A 157 2.33 10.91 -7.76
C ARG A 157 1.56 11.85 -6.83
N LYS A 158 0.35 11.47 -6.40
CA LYS A 158 -0.43 12.22 -5.39
C LYS A 158 0.32 12.42 -4.08
N ALA A 159 1.07 11.40 -3.62
CA ALA A 159 1.89 11.52 -2.42
C ALA A 159 3.08 12.48 -2.64
N ALA A 160 3.74 12.44 -3.80
CA ALA A 160 4.81 13.38 -4.13
C ALA A 160 4.30 14.84 -4.17
N GLU A 161 3.13 15.06 -4.77
CA GLU A 161 2.43 16.36 -4.75
C GLU A 161 2.12 16.78 -3.31
N TRP A 162 1.55 15.88 -2.51
CA TRP A 162 1.24 16.15 -1.10
C TRP A 162 2.48 16.57 -0.31
N ILE A 163 3.62 15.90 -0.51
CA ILE A 163 4.91 16.26 0.12
C ILE A 163 5.34 17.66 -0.30
N SER A 164 5.23 17.99 -1.58
CA SER A 164 5.61 19.31 -2.09
C SER A 164 4.82 20.46 -1.44
N THR A 165 3.56 20.20 -1.07
CA THR A 165 2.67 21.20 -0.46
C THR A 165 2.71 21.21 1.07
N ASN A 166 2.88 20.06 1.73
CA ASN A 166 2.64 19.91 3.18
C ASN A 166 3.89 19.57 4.01
N ALA A 167 4.95 19.02 3.42
CA ALA A 167 6.11 18.58 4.18
C ALA A 167 7.12 19.70 4.47
N GLN A 168 7.07 20.83 3.74
CA GLN A 168 7.90 21.99 4.03
C GLN A 168 7.50 22.72 5.33
N ASP A 169 6.21 22.71 5.68
CA ASP A 169 5.71 23.36 6.90
C ASP A 169 6.02 22.58 8.18
N GLN A 170 6.04 21.24 8.14
CA GLN A 170 6.30 20.42 9.35
C GLN A 170 7.78 20.28 9.72
N ALA A 171 8.71 20.60 8.81
CA ALA A 171 10.14 20.64 9.12
C ALA A 171 10.53 21.87 9.99
N LEU A 172 9.66 22.89 10.06
CA LEU A 172 9.86 24.10 10.85
C LEU A 172 9.43 23.96 12.32
N ASP A 173 8.53 23.01 12.64
CA ASP A 173 7.95 22.83 13.99
C ASP A 173 8.79 21.91 14.91
N THR A 174 10.06 21.67 14.53
CA THR A 174 11.02 20.86 15.31
C THR A 174 12.29 21.65 15.68
N ARG A 175 12.26 22.98 15.58
CA ARG A 175 13.33 23.87 16.03
C ARG A 175 12.91 24.71 17.23
#